data_AF-A0A2H0DWK7-F1
#
_entry.id   AF-A0A2H0DWK7-F1
#
_cell.length_a   1.000
_cell.length_b   1.000
_cell.length_c   1.000
_cell.angle_alpha   90.00
_cell.angle_beta   90.00
_cell.angle_gamma   90.00
#
_symmetry.space_group_name_H-M   'P 1'
#
loop_
_entity.id
_entity.type
_entity.pdbx_description
1 polymer ?
#
loop_
_entity_poly.entity_id
_entity_poly.type
_entity_poly.pdbx_seq_one_letter_code
_entity_poly.pdbx_strand_id
1 'polypeptide(L)'
;MTRSLKKGPFVEARLLKKIKGKKAPEVGVIKTWSRRSQISPEMVGFRFGVHNGKQHIEVLVTEEMVGHRLGEFSPTKKFHRHGGKMQKELEQKKRESEISTAKAAKTAGEGK
;
A
#
# COMPACT_ATOMS: atom_id res chain seq x y z
N MET A 1 -2.15 12.19 13.83
CA MET A 1 -1.84 12.49 15.25
C MET A 1 -1.51 11.22 16.01
N THR A 2 -0.31 11.19 16.58
CA THR A 2 0.22 10.10 17.39
C THR A 2 -0.42 10.09 18.77
N ARG A 3 -0.50 8.93 19.44
CA ARG A 3 -0.98 8.87 20.83
C ARG A 3 0.08 9.48 21.75
N SER A 4 -0.34 9.94 22.94
CA SER A 4 0.58 10.37 23.99
C SER A 4 1.54 9.25 24.38
N LEU A 5 2.82 9.57 24.57
CA LEU A 5 3.89 8.64 24.93
C LEU A 5 3.55 7.79 26.17
N LYS A 6 2.92 8.38 27.19
CA LYS A 6 2.51 7.69 28.42
C LYS A 6 1.55 6.51 28.17
N LYS A 7 0.80 6.52 27.06
CA LYS A 7 -0.22 5.50 26.75
C LYS A 7 0.28 4.36 25.85
N GLY A 8 1.52 4.47 25.34
CA GLY A 8 2.11 3.50 24.41
C GLY A 8 1.46 3.42 23.03
N PRO A 9 2.03 2.62 22.12
CA PRO A 9 1.43 2.32 20.82
C PRO A 9 0.13 1.54 21.00
N PHE A 10 -0.85 1.78 20.13
CA PHE A 10 -2.09 1.01 20.12
C PHE A 10 -1.99 -0.12 19.11
N VAL A 11 -2.14 -1.36 19.56
CA VAL A 11 -2.24 -2.53 18.69
C VAL A 11 -3.47 -3.34 19.10
N GLU A 12 -4.30 -3.71 18.13
CA GLU A 12 -5.48 -4.52 18.44
C GLU A 12 -5.09 -5.94 18.90
N ALA A 13 -5.59 -6.36 20.06
CA ALA A 13 -5.30 -7.68 20.62
C ALA A 13 -5.67 -8.85 19.69
N ARG A 14 -6.70 -8.69 18.85
CA ARG A 14 -7.11 -9.69 17.86
C ARG A 14 -6.06 -9.88 16.76
N LEU A 15 -5.36 -8.82 16.37
CA LEU A 15 -4.26 -8.92 15.40
C LEU A 15 -3.09 -9.68 16.00
N LEU A 16 -2.67 -9.32 17.21
CA LEU A 16 -1.57 -10.00 17.91
C LEU A 16 -1.85 -11.49 18.11
N LYS A 17 -3.07 -11.86 18.48
CA LYS A 17 -3.46 -13.28 18.60
C LYS A 17 -3.34 -14.07 17.29
N LYS A 18 -3.54 -13.44 16.13
CA LYS A 18 -3.43 -14.11 14.83
C LYS A 18 -1.97 -14.36 14.42
N ILE A 19 -1.06 -13.55 14.95
CA ILE A 19 0.37 -13.53 14.60
C ILE A 19 1.19 -14.35 15.59
N LYS A 20 0.80 -14.34 16.86
CA LYS A 20 1.52 -14.99 17.96
C LYS A 20 1.82 -16.46 17.65
N GLY A 21 3.11 -16.80 17.61
CA GLY A 21 3.60 -18.17 17.44
C GLY A 21 3.53 -18.70 15.99
N LYS A 22 3.24 -17.86 15.00
CA LYS A 22 3.18 -18.27 13.59
C LYS A 22 4.29 -17.62 12.78
N LYS A 23 4.69 -18.27 11.69
CA LYS A 23 5.63 -17.70 10.72
C LYS A 23 4.87 -17.00 9.60
N ALA A 24 5.36 -15.84 9.17
CA ALA A 24 4.78 -15.02 8.11
C ALA A 24 4.30 -15.79 6.84
N PRO A 25 5.09 -16.71 6.25
CA PRO A 25 4.68 -17.41 5.03
C PRO A 25 3.50 -18.38 5.22
N GLU A 26 3.25 -18.87 6.44
CA GLU A 26 2.25 -19.91 6.72
C GLU A 26 0.83 -19.34 6.95
N VAL A 27 0.71 -18.07 7.34
CA VAL A 27 -0.56 -17.48 7.81
C VAL A 27 -1.41 -16.90 6.67
N GLY A 28 -0.82 -16.71 5.48
CA GLY A 28 -1.47 -16.04 4.38
C GLY A 28 -1.87 -14.60 4.74
N VAL A 29 -2.95 -14.10 4.12
CA VAL A 29 -3.39 -12.70 4.26
C VAL A 29 -4.31 -12.52 5.47
N ILE A 30 -3.85 -11.76 6.45
CA ILE A 30 -4.63 -11.44 7.66
C ILE A 30 -5.57 -10.26 7.37
N LYS A 31 -6.86 -10.53 7.21
CA LYS A 31 -7.88 -9.47 7.06
C LYS A 31 -8.08 -8.69 8.36
N THR A 32 -8.12 -7.37 8.25
CA THR A 32 -8.31 -6.45 9.37
C THR A 32 -9.09 -5.18 9.00
N TRP A 33 -9.93 -4.75 9.93
CA TRP A 33 -10.62 -3.45 9.90
C TRP A 33 -9.94 -2.42 10.82
N SER A 34 -8.96 -2.85 11.62
CA SER A 34 -8.31 -2.00 12.61
C SER A 34 -7.19 -1.18 12.00
N ARG A 35 -7.60 -0.20 11.19
CA ARG A 35 -6.71 0.79 10.54
C ARG A 35 -5.94 1.66 11.53
N ARG A 36 -6.40 1.74 12.78
CA ARG A 36 -5.77 2.51 13.86
C ARG A 36 -4.62 1.76 14.54
N SER A 37 -4.45 0.47 14.27
CA SER A 37 -3.36 -0.31 14.86
C SER A 37 -2.02 0.12 14.30
N GLN A 38 -1.08 0.33 15.21
CA GLN A 38 0.32 0.60 14.90
C GLN A 38 1.03 -0.71 14.58
N ILE A 39 1.94 -0.66 13.62
CA ILE A 39 2.73 -1.81 13.20
C ILE A 39 3.80 -2.07 14.26
N SER A 40 3.72 -3.23 14.90
CA SER A 40 4.74 -3.71 15.84
C SER A 40 5.82 -4.51 15.10
N PRO A 41 7.05 -4.61 15.64
CA PRO A 41 8.14 -5.40 15.03
C PRO A 41 7.75 -6.85 14.72
N GLU A 42 6.92 -7.47 15.56
CA GLU A 42 6.40 -8.83 15.36
C GLU A 42 5.54 -9.01 14.09
N MET A 43 5.09 -7.92 13.47
CA MET A 43 4.26 -7.94 12.26
C MET A 43 5.08 -7.94 10.97
N VAL A 44 6.40 -7.78 11.04
CA VAL A 44 7.28 -7.72 9.87
C VAL A 44 7.23 -9.06 9.13
N GLY A 45 7.10 -8.99 7.80
CA GLY A 45 6.97 -10.14 6.91
C GLY A 45 5.53 -10.64 6.72
N PHE A 46 4.58 -10.25 7.58
CA PHE A 46 3.18 -10.65 7.42
C PHE A 46 2.46 -9.80 6.35
N ARG A 47 1.48 -10.41 5.68
CA ARG A 47 0.56 -9.72 4.77
C ARG A 47 -0.74 -9.39 5.49
N PHE A 48 -1.11 -8.11 5.51
CA PHE A 48 -2.38 -7.65 6.07
C PHE A 48 -3.29 -7.17 4.96
N GLY A 49 -4.50 -7.72 4.90
CA GLY A 49 -5.60 -7.14 4.13
C GLY A 49 -6.21 -6.03 4.95
N VAL A 50 -5.85 -4.77 4.71
CA VAL A 50 -6.36 -3.61 5.44
C VAL A 50 -7.59 -3.04 4.73
N HIS A 51 -8.73 -3.05 5.41
CA HIS A 51 -9.99 -2.54 4.85
C HIS A 51 -9.93 -1.03 4.57
N ASN A 52 -10.26 -0.61 3.34
CA ASN A 52 -10.26 0.80 2.94
C ASN A 52 -11.66 1.45 2.88
N GLY A 53 -12.71 0.71 3.25
CA GLY A 53 -14.11 1.14 3.14
C GLY A 53 -14.90 0.39 2.06
N LYS A 54 -14.21 -0.21 1.07
CA LYS A 54 -14.82 -1.01 0.01
C LYS A 54 -14.22 -2.41 -0.08
N GLN A 55 -12.90 -2.51 0.01
CA GLN A 55 -12.17 -3.77 -0.12
C GLN A 55 -10.99 -3.84 0.85
N HIS A 56 -10.41 -5.02 0.99
CA HIS A 56 -9.18 -5.21 1.74
C HIS A 56 -8.00 -5.07 0.78
N ILE A 57 -7.17 -4.05 1.01
CA ILE A 57 -5.93 -3.84 0.28
C ILE A 57 -4.85 -4.64 0.98
N GLU A 58 -4.15 -5.48 0.23
CA GLU A 58 -3.06 -6.27 0.76
C GLU A 58 -1.80 -5.44 0.90
N VAL A 59 -1.25 -5.43 2.11
CA VAL A 59 -0.03 -4.72 2.46
C VAL A 59 0.94 -5.74 3.06
N LEU A 60 2.10 -5.92 2.41
CA LEU A 60 3.22 -6.65 2.98
C LEU A 60 3.99 -5.70 3.89
N VAL A 61 4.12 -6.06 5.16
CA VAL A 61 4.77 -5.19 6.16
C VAL A 61 6.29 -5.40 6.14
N THR A 62 7.02 -4.30 5.91
CA THR A 62 8.48 -4.23 5.99
C THR A 62 8.94 -3.55 7.29
N GLU A 63 10.24 -3.61 7.60
CA GLU A 63 10.81 -3.01 8.81
C GLU A 63 10.65 -1.49 8.86
N GLU A 64 10.75 -0.82 7.71
CA GLU A 64 10.57 0.63 7.58
C GLU A 64 9.15 1.10 7.95
N MET A 65 8.17 0.19 7.93
CA MET A 65 6.78 0.50 8.30
C MET A 65 6.53 0.43 9.81
N VAL A 66 7.49 -0.04 10.61
CA VAL A 66 7.35 -0.14 12.07
C VAL A 66 7.13 1.25 12.66
N GLY A 67 6.14 1.37 13.54
CA GLY A 67 5.75 2.65 14.14
C GLY A 67 4.71 3.44 13.33
N HIS A 68 4.46 3.10 12.06
CA HIS A 68 3.33 3.64 11.29
C HIS A 68 2.02 2.89 11.61
N ARG A 69 0.89 3.45 11.18
CA ARG A 69 -0.42 2.78 11.28
C ARG A 69 -0.76 2.03 10.01
N LEU A 70 -1.40 0.87 10.14
CA LEU A 70 -1.88 0.08 9.00
C LEU A 70 -2.78 0.89 8.04
N GLY A 71 -3.54 1.86 8.56
CA GLY A 71 -4.41 2.71 7.76
C GLY A 71 -3.68 3.65 6.79
N GLU A 72 -2.41 3.97 7.03
CA GLU A 72 -1.59 4.84 6.17
C GLU A 72 -1.28 4.17 4.82
N PHE A 73 -1.16 2.84 4.82
CA PHE A 73 -0.89 2.03 3.63
C PHE A 73 -2.14 1.58 2.88
N SER A 74 -3.32 2.05 3.31
CA SER A 74 -4.62 1.69 2.71
C SER A 74 -5.44 2.94 2.41
N PRO A 75 -5.26 3.53 1.20
CA PRO A 75 -5.95 4.76 0.81
C PRO A 75 -7.46 4.54 0.67
N THR A 76 -8.24 5.46 1.25
CA THR A 76 -9.72 5.41 1.26
C THR A 76 -10.37 6.10 0.08
N LYS A 77 -9.75 7.16 -0.42
CA LYS A 77 -10.27 7.96 -1.54
C LYS A 77 -9.33 7.78 -2.73
N LYS A 78 -9.92 7.51 -3.90
CA LYS A 78 -9.17 7.54 -5.15
C LYS A 78 -8.91 9.01 -5.50
N PHE A 79 -7.64 9.40 -5.48
CA PHE A 79 -7.25 10.68 -6.02
C PHE A 79 -7.35 10.61 -7.56
N HIS A 80 -8.14 11.49 -8.17
CA HIS A 80 -8.33 11.49 -9.62
C HIS A 80 -7.34 12.41 -10.32
N ARG A 81 -7.40 13.71 -10.04
CA ARG A 81 -6.54 14.74 -10.62
C ARG A 81 -6.71 16.06 -9.90
N HIS A 82 -5.67 16.88 -9.88
CA HIS A 82 -5.79 18.31 -9.69
C HIS A 82 -5.90 18.94 -11.09
N GLY A 83 -6.87 19.82 -11.31
CA GLY A 83 -6.96 20.58 -12.57
C GLY A 83 -5.80 21.57 -12.68
N GLY A 84 -5.24 21.77 -13.87
CA GLY A 84 -4.17 22.76 -14.10
C GLY A 84 -3.33 22.49 -15.35
N LYS A 85 -2.45 23.45 -15.69
CA LYS A 85 -1.51 23.34 -16.82
C LYS A 85 -0.52 22.17 -16.63
N MET A 86 0.02 22.02 -15.43
CA MET A 86 0.97 20.95 -15.09
C MET A 86 0.41 19.54 -15.30
N GLN A 87 -0.88 19.33 -15.02
CA GLN A 87 -1.53 18.03 -15.22
C GLN A 87 -1.71 17.71 -16.71
N LYS A 88 -2.01 18.72 -17.55
CA LYS A 88 -2.11 18.57 -19.00
C LYS A 88 -0.75 18.25 -19.62
N GLU A 89 0.31 18.91 -19.17
CA GLU A 89 1.68 18.65 -19.61
C GLU A 89 2.12 17.22 -19.26
N LEU A 90 1.82 16.75 -18.04
CA LEU A 90 2.09 15.36 -17.64
C LEU A 90 1.31 14.34 -18.49
N GLU A 91 0.04 14.60 -18.81
CA GLU A 91 -0.77 13.72 -19.67
C GLU A 91 -0.26 13.69 -21.12
N GLN A 92 0.14 14.84 -21.67
CA GLN A 92 0.74 14.93 -23.01
C GLN A 92 2.06 14.16 -23.06
N LYS A 93 2.94 14.39 -22.09
CA LYS A 93 4.24 13.70 -21.98
C LYS A 93 4.07 12.18 -21.87
N LYS A 94 3.05 11.73 -21.11
CA LYS A 94 2.70 10.30 -21.00
C LYS A 94 2.22 9.73 -22.34
N ARG A 95 1.30 10.41 -23.02
CA ARG A 95 0.82 9.99 -24.35
C ARG A 95 1.94 9.96 -25.39
N GLU A 96 2.80 10.97 -25.40
CA GLU A 96 3.98 11.01 -26.28
C GLU A 96 4.92 9.83 -26.02
N SER A 97 5.15 9.47 -24.75
CA SER A 97 5.95 8.30 -24.37
C SER A 97 5.31 6.95 -24.75
N GLU A 98 3.98 6.85 -24.70
CA GLU A 98 3.24 5.67 -25.13
C GLU A 98 3.26 5.54 -26.67
N ILE A 99 3.16 6.66 -27.39
CA ILE A 99 3.25 6.69 -28.86
C ILE A 99 4.67 6.37 -29.32
N SER A 100 5.71 6.87 -28.63
CA SER A 100 7.10 6.60 -28.99
C SER A 100 7.49 5.15 -28.74
N THR A 101 7.06 4.56 -27.61
CA THR A 101 7.26 3.13 -27.32
C THR A 101 6.49 2.25 -28.31
N ALA A 102 5.25 2.61 -28.68
CA ALA A 102 4.48 1.90 -29.69
C ALA A 102 5.08 1.99 -31.10
N LYS A 103 5.63 3.15 -31.50
CA LYS A 103 6.34 3.30 -32.78
C LYS A 103 7.66 2.51 -32.79
N ALA A 104 8.43 2.56 -31.72
CA ALA A 104 9.67 1.78 -31.58
C ALA A 104 9.41 0.27 -31.63
N ALA A 105 8.33 -0.21 -31.03
CA ALA A 105 7.92 -1.61 -31.10
C ALA A 105 7.48 -2.03 -32.52
N LYS A 106 6.84 -1.14 -33.29
CA LYS A 106 6.48 -1.41 -34.69
C LYS A 106 7.70 -1.43 -35.62
N THR A 107 8.62 -0.48 -35.49
CA THR A 107 9.83 -0.45 -36.34
C THR A 107 10.80 -1.59 -36.04
N ALA A 108 10.80 -2.13 -34.81
CA ALA A 108 11.58 -3.33 -34.47
C ALA A 108 10.94 -4.64 -35.00
N GLY A 109 9.64 -4.63 -35.30
CA GLY A 109 8.91 -5.78 -35.84
C GLY A 109 8.95 -5.91 -37.37
N GLU A 110 9.11 -4.81 -38.10
CA GLU A 110 9.21 -4.78 -39.57
C GLU A 110 10.63 -5.06 -40.10
N GLY A 111 11.63 -5.18 -39.21
CA GLY A 111 13.03 -5.42 -39.58
C GLY A 111 13.49 -6.89 -39.56
N LYS A 112 12.56 -7.85 -39.61
CA LYS A 112 12.87 -9.30 -39.62
C LYS A 112 12.24 -10.02 -40.80
#